data_AF-M3ISA7-F1
#
_entry.id   AF-M3ISA7-F1
#
_cell.length_a   1.000
_cell.length_b   1.000
_cell.length_c   1.000
_cell.angle_alpha   90.00
_cell.angle_beta   90.00
_cell.angle_gamma   90.00
#
_symmetry.space_group_name_H-M   'P 1'
#
loop_
_entity.id
_entity.type
_entity.pdbx_description
1 polymer ?
#
loop_
_entity_poly.entity_id
_entity_poly.type
_entity_poly.pdbx_seq_one_letter_code
_entity_poly.pdbx_strand_id
1 'polypeptide(L)'
;MAPPVPVYNASEIQNQYKEQLNNLEKYKCQLRSITQHECTFKPSTIRNNGNSPPEIICLPFKRIFQRCLVPAIIKNDYGVKVKTEKWINIEITNEKTNHDLVEPDSKYSKVVQEFLSAEQEFKKFMEIESDGQI
;
A
#
# COMPACT_ATOMS: atom_id res chain seq x y z
N MET A 1 -15.67 11.32 13.09
CA MET A 1 -14.53 10.41 12.88
C MET A 1 -14.90 9.48 11.74
N ALA A 2 -14.02 9.29 10.75
CA ALA A 2 -14.31 8.34 9.66
C ALA A 2 -14.32 6.90 10.22
N PRO A 3 -15.19 6.01 9.71
CA PRO A 3 -15.20 4.62 10.14
C PRO A 3 -13.86 3.94 9.79
N PRO A 4 -13.42 2.95 10.58
CA PRO A 4 -12.20 2.21 10.28
C PRO A 4 -12.31 1.56 8.89
N VAL A 5 -11.27 1.73 8.08
CA VAL A 5 -11.18 1.10 6.75
C VAL A 5 -10.69 -0.33 6.95
N PRO A 6 -11.45 -1.35 6.53
CA PRO A 6 -11.00 -2.74 6.64
C PRO A 6 -9.77 -2.97 5.77
N VAL A 7 -8.77 -3.64 6.33
CA VAL A 7 -7.56 -4.07 5.61
C VAL A 7 -7.75 -5.54 5.26
N TYR A 8 -7.77 -5.84 3.96
CA TYR A 8 -7.96 -7.20 3.46
C TYR A 8 -6.65 -7.80 3.00
N ASN A 9 -6.44 -9.09 3.28
CA ASN A 9 -5.38 -9.86 2.67
C ASN A 9 -5.78 -10.33 1.25
N ALA A 10 -4.81 -10.85 0.49
CA ALA A 10 -5.03 -11.25 -0.90
C ALA A 10 -6.11 -12.34 -1.06
N SER A 11 -6.19 -13.29 -0.11
CA SER A 11 -7.22 -14.35 -0.14
C SER A 11 -8.62 -13.80 0.09
N GLU A 12 -8.76 -12.86 1.03
CA GLU A 12 -10.02 -12.17 1.31
C GLU A 12 -10.49 -11.37 0.10
N ILE A 13 -9.58 -10.64 -0.57
CA ILE A 13 -9.87 -9.93 -1.81
C ILE A 13 -10.37 -10.89 -2.89
N GLN A 14 -9.68 -12.02 -3.09
CA GLN A 14 -10.09 -13.03 -4.08
C GLN A 14 -11.46 -13.61 -3.78
N ASN A 15 -11.76 -13.90 -2.51
CA ASN A 15 -13.06 -14.43 -2.11
C ASN A 15 -14.18 -13.40 -2.25
N GLN A 16 -13.95 -12.16 -1.83
CA GLN A 16 -14.94 -11.09 -1.84
C GLN A 16 -15.25 -10.58 -3.26
N TYR A 17 -14.24 -10.49 -4.12
CA TYR A 17 -14.36 -9.91 -5.46
C TYR A 17 -14.18 -10.94 -6.59
N LYS A 18 -14.36 -12.23 -6.30
CA LYS A 18 -14.18 -13.35 -7.23
C LYS A 18 -14.87 -13.13 -8.58
N GLU A 19 -16.12 -12.67 -8.55
CA GLU A 19 -16.93 -12.42 -9.75
C GLU A 19 -16.32 -11.33 -10.64
N GLN A 20 -15.87 -10.23 -10.03
CA GLN A 20 -15.29 -9.08 -10.72
C GLN A 20 -13.90 -9.42 -11.28
N LEU A 21 -13.13 -10.20 -10.54
CA LEU A 21 -11.77 -10.61 -10.94
C LEU A 21 -11.79 -11.67 -12.05
N ASN A 22 -12.80 -12.54 -12.08
CA ASN A 22 -12.92 -13.58 -13.11
C ASN A 22 -13.73 -13.14 -14.36
N ASN A 23 -14.62 -12.15 -14.25
CA ASN A 23 -15.49 -11.70 -15.34
C ASN A 23 -15.27 -10.22 -15.68
N LEU A 24 -14.06 -9.88 -16.14
CA LEU A 24 -13.64 -8.49 -16.36
C LEU A 24 -14.55 -7.70 -17.31
N GLU A 25 -15.02 -8.32 -18.39
CA GLU A 25 -15.89 -7.68 -19.39
C GLU A 25 -17.27 -7.34 -18.84
N LYS A 26 -17.88 -8.28 -18.09
CA LYS A 26 -19.20 -8.12 -17.45
C LYS A 26 -19.26 -6.89 -16.55
N TYR A 27 -18.18 -6.63 -15.82
CA TYR A 27 -18.09 -5.50 -14.88
C TYR A 27 -17.29 -4.30 -15.44
N LYS A 28 -17.03 -4.26 -16.75
CA LYS A 28 -16.28 -3.18 -17.42
C LYS A 28 -14.98 -2.81 -16.69
N CYS A 29 -14.27 -3.83 -16.21
CA CYS A 29 -13.10 -3.66 -15.38
C CYS A 29 -11.93 -3.06 -16.17
N GLN A 30 -11.24 -2.08 -15.58
CA GLN A 30 -10.05 -1.43 -16.15
C GLN A 30 -8.87 -1.55 -15.22
N LEU A 31 -7.69 -1.91 -15.77
CA LEU A 31 -6.46 -1.93 -15.00
C LEU A 31 -5.97 -0.50 -14.78
N ARG A 32 -5.65 -0.17 -13.53
CA ARG A 32 -5.06 1.11 -13.12
C ARG A 32 -3.82 0.82 -12.29
N SER A 33 -2.83 1.69 -12.38
CA SER A 33 -1.65 1.63 -11.53
C SER A 33 -1.34 3.00 -10.95
N ILE A 34 -0.81 3.00 -9.73
CA ILE A 34 -0.36 4.19 -9.02
C ILE A 34 1.05 3.87 -8.50
N THR A 35 2.01 4.75 -8.77
CA THR A 35 3.33 4.66 -8.14
C THR A 35 3.34 5.63 -6.98
N GLN A 36 3.52 5.11 -5.77
CA GLN A 36 3.71 5.90 -4.55
C GLN A 36 5.18 5.79 -4.14
N HIS A 37 5.68 6.72 -3.34
CA HIS A 37 7.00 6.59 -2.75
C HIS A 37 6.82 6.16 -1.29
N GLU A 38 7.35 5.00 -0.95
CA GLU A 38 7.45 4.55 0.43
C GLU A 38 8.75 5.08 1.00
N CYS A 39 8.68 5.82 2.11
CA CYS A 39 9.83 6.49 2.68
C CYS A 39 10.07 6.04 4.12
N THR A 40 11.32 5.80 4.44
CA THR A 40 11.80 5.54 5.80
C THR A 40 12.72 6.66 6.26
N PHE A 41 12.88 6.77 7.57
CA PHE A 41 13.71 7.75 8.23
C PHE A 41 14.90 7.06 8.87
N LYS A 42 16.10 7.56 8.59
CA LYS A 42 17.32 7.10 9.24
C LYS A 42 17.68 8.04 10.40
N PRO A 43 17.53 7.60 11.67
CA PRO A 43 17.78 8.46 12.83
C PRO A 43 19.24 8.87 12.94
N SER A 44 19.49 10.14 13.28
CA SER A 44 20.85 10.66 13.53
C SER A 44 21.47 10.11 14.82
N THR A 45 20.64 9.67 15.77
CA THR A 45 21.01 9.23 17.13
C THR A 45 21.71 7.87 17.20
N ILE A 46 21.52 7.00 16.19
CA ILE A 46 22.13 5.65 16.15
C ILE A 46 23.52 5.68 15.48
N ARG A 47 23.91 6.79 14.85
CA ARG A 47 25.27 6.94 14.30
C ARG A 47 26.24 7.28 15.44
N ASN A 48 27.32 6.51 15.54
CA ASN A 48 28.44 6.67 16.49
C ASN A 48 29.16 8.04 16.46
N ASN A 49 28.62 9.08 15.83
CA ASN A 49 29.27 10.38 15.71
C ASN A 49 28.35 11.62 15.67
N GLY A 50 27.05 11.55 16.05
CA GLY A 50 26.20 12.70 16.45
C GLY A 50 26.02 13.91 15.50
N ASN A 51 26.74 13.99 14.38
CA ASN A 51 26.91 15.17 13.53
C ASN A 51 26.32 14.98 12.12
N SER A 52 25.68 13.85 11.84
CA SER A 52 24.99 13.64 10.57
C SER A 52 23.53 14.10 10.70
N PRO A 53 23.02 14.95 9.79
CA PRO A 53 21.58 15.20 9.73
C PRO A 53 20.85 13.89 9.43
N PRO A 54 19.60 13.74 9.90
CA PRO A 54 18.80 12.59 9.56
C PRO A 54 18.59 12.49 8.05
N GLU A 55 18.58 11.26 7.54
CA GLU A 55 18.42 10.97 6.11
C GLU A 55 17.05 10.35 5.84
N ILE A 56 16.43 10.73 4.73
CA ILE A 56 15.16 10.15 4.26
C ILE A 56 15.47 9.30 3.04
N ILE A 57 15.08 8.03 3.08
CA ILE A 57 15.26 7.10 1.98
C ILE A 57 13.88 6.74 1.45
N CYS A 58 13.64 6.99 0.15
CA CYS A 58 12.36 6.71 -0.49
C CYS A 58 12.53 5.71 -1.63
N LEU A 59 11.64 4.73 -1.70
CA LEU A 59 11.56 3.74 -2.77
C LEU A 59 10.27 3.92 -3.57
N PRO A 60 10.32 3.84 -4.91
CA PRO A 60 9.10 3.84 -5.71
C PRO A 60 8.38 2.50 -5.54
N PHE A 61 7.17 2.52 -4.99
CA PHE A 61 6.32 1.36 -4.80
C PHE A 61 5.09 1.44 -5.71
N LYS A 62 4.94 0.46 -6.60
CA LYS A 62 3.81 0.36 -7.52
C LYS A 62 2.66 -0.40 -6.87
N ARG A 63 1.48 0.21 -6.88
CA ARG A 63 0.20 -0.42 -6.51
C ARG A 63 -0.65 -0.58 -7.76
N ILE A 64 -1.28 -1.75 -7.90
CA ILE A 64 -2.12 -2.09 -9.03
C ILE A 64 -3.55 -2.27 -8.55
N PHE A 65 -4.48 -1.64 -9.27
CA PHE A 65 -5.90 -1.68 -8.97
C PHE A 65 -6.69 -2.16 -10.18
N GLN A 66 -7.64 -3.06 -9.94
CA GLN A 66 -8.68 -3.38 -10.89
C GLN A 66 -9.90 -2.49 -10.57
N ARG A 67 -10.20 -1.52 -11.45
CA ARG A 67 -11.35 -0.63 -11.30
C ARG A 67 -12.54 -1.22 -12.03
N CYS A 68 -13.59 -1.64 -11.31
CA CYS A 68 -14.76 -2.33 -11.87
C CYS A 68 -16.05 -1.55 -11.60
N LEU A 69 -17.01 -1.66 -12.51
CA LEU A 69 -18.36 -1.11 -12.40
C LEU A 69 -19.29 -2.19 -11.86
N VAL A 70 -19.75 -2.02 -10.62
CA VAL A 70 -20.59 -3.00 -9.93
C VAL A 70 -22.00 -2.47 -9.68
N PRO A 71 -23.03 -3.33 -9.71
CA PRO A 71 -24.37 -2.96 -9.28
C PRO A 71 -24.38 -2.55 -7.80
N ALA A 72 -25.06 -1.47 -7.47
CA ALA A 72 -25.24 -0.98 -6.12
C ALA A 72 -26.71 -0.59 -5.89
N ILE A 73 -27.15 -0.66 -4.63
CA ILE A 73 -28.47 -0.18 -4.22
C ILE A 73 -28.24 1.05 -3.36
N ILE A 74 -28.70 2.20 -3.84
CA ILE A 74 -28.66 3.47 -3.12
C ILE A 74 -30.08 3.87 -2.71
N LYS A 75 -30.21 4.64 -1.63
CA LYS A 75 -31.48 5.31 -1.30
C LYS A 75 -31.47 6.69 -1.95
N ASN A 76 -32.55 7.04 -2.64
CA ASN A 76 -32.76 8.41 -3.13
C ASN A 76 -33.21 9.34 -1.98
N ASP A 77 -33.38 10.63 -2.27
CA ASP A 77 -33.78 11.65 -1.30
C ASP A 77 -35.15 11.39 -0.65
N TYR A 78 -35.98 10.55 -1.30
CA TYR A 78 -37.29 10.11 -0.80
C TYR A 78 -37.23 8.78 -0.04
N GLY A 79 -36.03 8.24 0.22
CA GLY A 79 -35.82 6.99 0.95
C GLY A 79 -36.05 5.70 0.15
N VAL A 80 -36.36 5.80 -1.14
CA VAL A 80 -36.62 4.66 -2.04
C VAL A 80 -35.31 4.04 -2.50
N LYS A 81 -35.22 2.70 -2.46
CA LYS A 81 -34.07 1.94 -2.95
C LYS A 81 -34.07 1.94 -4.49
N VAL A 82 -33.03 2.50 -5.08
CA VAL A 82 -32.80 2.52 -6.53
C VAL A 82 -31.57 1.69 -6.87
N LYS A 83 -31.67 0.87 -7.93
CA LYS A 83 -30.52 0.16 -8.49
C LYS A 83 -29.71 1.13 -9.35
N THR A 84 -28.42 1.24 -9.04
CA THR A 84 -27.46 2.03 -9.79
C THR A 84 -26.21 1.19 -10.05
N GLU A 85 -25.26 1.74 -10.79
CA GLU A 85 -23.91 1.21 -10.89
C GLU A 85 -22.94 2.11 -10.11
N LYS A 86 -21.88 1.53 -9.55
CA LYS A 86 -20.82 2.25 -8.83
C LYS A 86 -19.46 1.70 -9.23
N TRP A 87 -18.49 2.59 -9.40
CA TRP A 87 -17.09 2.20 -9.56
C TRP A 87 -16.49 1.81 -8.21
N ILE A 88 -15.84 0.64 -8.18
CA ILE A 88 -15.00 0.19 -7.06
C ILE A 88 -13.57 -0.01 -7.55
N ASN A 89 -12.60 0.20 -6.66
CA ASN A 89 -11.20 -0.12 -6.91
C ASN A 89 -10.84 -1.32 -6.04
N ILE A 90 -10.41 -2.40 -6.67
CA ILE A 90 -9.94 -3.61 -5.99
C ILE A 90 -8.42 -3.61 -6.11
N GLU A 91 -7.71 -3.54 -4.99
CA GLU A 91 -6.25 -3.65 -5.02
C GLU A 91 -5.85 -5.09 -5.33
N ILE A 92 -5.02 -5.27 -6.35
CA ILE A 92 -4.49 -6.56 -6.80
C ILE A 92 -2.96 -6.57 -6.83
N THR A 93 -2.33 -5.63 -6.10
CA THR A 93 -0.89 -5.61 -5.84
C THR A 93 -0.48 -6.92 -5.17
N ASN A 94 0.59 -7.54 -5.66
CA ASN A 94 1.15 -8.78 -5.11
C ASN A 94 2.67 -8.70 -4.99
N GLU A 95 3.29 -9.75 -4.45
CA GLU A 95 4.73 -9.85 -4.23
C GLU A 95 5.56 -9.73 -5.52
N LYS A 96 4.96 -10.07 -6.67
CA LYS A 96 5.62 -9.97 -7.98
C LYS A 96 5.53 -8.57 -8.59
N THR A 97 4.62 -7.72 -8.10
CA THR A 97 4.34 -6.40 -8.69
C THR A 97 5.53 -5.46 -8.64
N ASN A 98 6.38 -5.61 -7.62
CA ASN A 98 7.56 -4.78 -7.38
C ASN A 98 8.84 -5.62 -7.37
N HIS A 99 8.84 -6.80 -8.00
CA HIS A 99 9.97 -7.72 -7.95
C HIS A 99 11.26 -7.09 -8.49
N ASP A 100 11.14 -6.31 -9.57
CA ASP A 100 12.24 -5.56 -10.19
C ASP A 100 12.97 -4.61 -9.20
N LEU A 101 12.37 -4.24 -8.07
CA LEU A 101 13.05 -3.43 -7.05
C LEU A 101 14.00 -4.27 -6.19
N VAL A 102 13.61 -5.52 -5.89
CA VAL A 102 14.28 -6.40 -4.92
C VAL A 102 15.27 -7.37 -5.57
N GLU A 103 15.30 -7.45 -6.89
CA GLU A 103 16.30 -8.25 -7.61
C GLU A 103 17.73 -7.77 -7.29
N PRO A 104 18.69 -8.70 -7.07
CA PRO A 104 20.07 -8.34 -6.71
C PRO A 104 20.75 -7.41 -7.71
N ASP A 105 20.44 -7.58 -8.99
CA ASP A 105 20.99 -6.82 -10.11
C ASP A 105 20.18 -5.55 -10.44
N SER A 106 19.14 -5.25 -9.65
CA SER A 106 18.33 -4.05 -9.84
C SER A 106 19.14 -2.78 -9.58
N LYS A 107 18.87 -1.73 -10.35
CA LYS A 107 19.36 -0.36 -10.06
C LYS A 107 18.95 0.15 -8.68
N TYR A 108 17.91 -0.43 -8.08
CA TYR A 108 17.41 -0.06 -6.75
C TYR A 108 17.97 -0.94 -5.63
N SER A 109 18.70 -2.03 -5.93
CA SER A 109 19.17 -3.02 -4.95
C SER A 109 19.89 -2.38 -3.75
N LYS A 110 20.81 -1.43 -4.00
CA LYS A 110 21.50 -0.68 -2.93
C LYS A 110 20.54 0.14 -2.07
N VAL A 111 19.63 0.87 -2.71
CA VAL A 111 18.66 1.74 -2.02
C VAL A 111 17.66 0.89 -1.22
N VAL A 112 17.30 -0.30 -1.70
CA VAL A 112 16.44 -1.25 -0.98
C VAL A 112 17.14 -1.76 0.29
N GLN A 113 18.41 -2.13 0.20
CA GLN A 113 19.17 -2.55 1.39
C GLN A 113 19.30 -1.41 2.40
N GLU A 114 19.59 -0.20 1.94
CA GLU A 114 19.64 0.99 2.79
C GLU A 114 18.29 1.26 3.45
N PHE A 115 17.20 1.19 2.69
CA PHE A 115 15.84 1.35 3.20
C PHE A 115 15.49 0.32 4.29
N LEU A 116 15.73 -0.97 4.03
CA LEU A 116 15.45 -2.04 4.99
C LEU A 116 16.30 -1.90 6.26
N SER A 117 17.55 -1.45 6.13
CA SER A 117 18.40 -1.18 7.29
C SER A 117 17.89 0.00 8.11
N ALA A 118 17.45 1.08 7.46
CA ALA A 118 16.90 2.26 8.12
C ALA A 118 15.57 1.95 8.81
N GLU A 119 14.70 1.13 8.21
CA GLU A 119 13.46 0.66 8.85
C GLU A 119 13.74 -0.14 10.14
N GLN A 120 14.76 -1.00 10.14
CA GLN A 120 15.15 -1.73 11.35
C GLN A 120 15.71 -0.81 12.44
N GLU A 121 16.53 0.17 12.06
CA GLU A 121 17.06 1.20 12.97
C GLU A 121 15.91 2.05 13.54
N PHE A 122 14.99 2.49 12.69
CA PHE A 122 13.83 3.28 13.08
C PHE A 122 12.90 2.50 14.02
N LYS A 123 12.64 1.23 13.75
CA LYS A 123 11.86 0.37 14.65
C LYS A 123 12.48 0.30 16.04
N LYS A 124 13.80 0.06 16.13
CA LYS A 124 14.51 0.03 17.41
C LYS A 124 14.43 1.39 18.13
N PHE A 125 14.58 2.48 17.39
CA PHE A 125 14.45 3.82 17.94
C PHE A 125 13.06 4.05 18.56
N MET A 126 11.99 3.69 17.83
CA MET A 126 10.61 3.80 18.32
C MET A 126 10.35 2.94 19.55
N GLU A 127 10.93 1.74 19.62
CA GLU A 127 10.84 0.87 20.80
C GLU A 127 11.49 1.53 22.03
N ILE A 128 12.69 2.11 21.88
CA ILE A 128 13.41 2.83 22.96
C ILE A 128 12.62 4.07 23.43
N GLU A 129 12.08 4.86 22.51
CA GLU A 129 11.23 6.02 22.86
C GLU A 129 9.95 5.58 23.60
N SER A 130 9.33 4.48 23.16
CA SER A 130 8.08 3.99 23.75
C SER A 130 8.27 3.42 25.16
N ASP A 131 9.43 2.84 25.46
CA ASP A 131 9.80 2.33 26.78
C ASP A 131 10.28 3.45 27.74
N GLY A 132 10.31 4.71 27.29
CA GLY A 132 10.67 5.87 28.10
C GLY A 132 12.13 5.89 28.54
N GLN A 133 13.04 5.25 27.80
CA GLN A 133 14.49 5.20 28.11
C GLN A 133 15.28 6.43 27.65
N ILE A 134 14.69 7.63 27.72
CA ILE A 134 15.37 8.90 27.41
C ILE A 134 15.22 9.88 28.57
#